data_AF-A0A3N5SVI5-F1
#
_entry.id   AF-A0A3N5SVI5-F1
#
_cell.length_a   1.000
_cell.length_b   1.000
_cell.length_c   1.000
_cell.angle_alpha   90.00
_cell.angle_beta   90.00
_cell.angle_gamma   90.00
#
_symmetry.space_group_name_H-M   'P 1'
#
loop_
_entity.id
_entity.type
_entity.pdbx_description
1 polymer ?
#
loop_
_entity_poly.entity_id
_entity_poly.type
_entity_poly.pdbx_seq_one_letter_code
_entity_poly.pdbx_strand_id
1 'polypeptide(L)'
;MWITSKRRPGQRRLKQGSLVLGLVGLALLVFTSSVAAQEGPPDYRQYFGADSRLVIWVIAQLHLLFAAFVLGVPIFALITEYIGYRSREARYDKLAHDFTKLLAASLSTTAAFGGLLAFSLFALYPTFMSHMSDVFTPTYALYGALFFAEAFTMYFYLYSWNRLQGARKKWHLLAGL
;
A
#
# COMPACT_ATOMS: atom_id res chain seq x y z
N MET A 1 -13.93 9.04 73.04
CA MET A 1 -15.33 9.28 72.64
C MET A 1 -15.39 9.23 71.11
N TRP A 2 -15.96 8.16 70.56
CA TRP A 2 -15.99 7.84 69.13
C TRP A 2 -17.11 8.63 68.44
N ILE A 3 -16.82 9.43 67.40
CA ILE A 3 -17.85 10.02 66.53
C ILE A 3 -17.58 9.55 65.09
N THR A 4 -18.25 8.48 64.70
CA THR A 4 -18.28 8.00 63.32
C THR A 4 -19.26 8.85 62.51
N SER A 5 -18.75 9.76 61.67
CA SER A 5 -19.55 10.50 60.69
C SER A 5 -20.05 9.55 59.60
N LYS A 6 -21.32 9.15 59.71
CA LYS A 6 -22.05 8.33 58.73
C LYS A 6 -22.27 9.17 57.46
N ARG A 7 -21.28 9.19 56.54
CA ARG A 7 -21.42 9.88 55.25
C ARG A 7 -22.59 9.28 54.46
N ARG A 8 -23.63 10.08 54.21
CA ARG A 8 -24.84 9.67 53.48
C ARG A 8 -24.46 9.20 52.06
N PRO A 9 -24.83 7.99 51.64
CA PRO A 9 -24.40 7.40 50.35
C PRO A 9 -24.83 8.20 49.11
N GLY A 10 -25.84 9.07 49.22
CA GLY A 10 -26.34 9.89 48.11
C GLY A 10 -25.44 11.07 47.70
N GLN A 11 -24.56 11.58 48.58
CA GLN A 11 -23.78 12.79 48.29
C GLN A 11 -22.56 12.54 47.39
N ARG A 12 -22.06 11.30 47.33
CA ARG A 12 -20.96 10.90 46.43
C ARG A 12 -21.40 10.77 44.98
N ARG A 13 -22.61 10.24 44.71
CA ARG A 13 -23.16 10.11 43.36
C ARG A 13 -23.41 11.46 42.68
N LEU A 14 -23.88 12.46 43.42
CA LEU A 14 -24.11 13.82 42.91
C LEU A 14 -22.81 14.53 42.53
N LYS A 15 -21.76 14.41 43.36
CA LYS A 15 -20.43 14.98 43.07
C LYS A 15 -19.72 14.26 41.92
N GLN A 16 -19.93 12.94 41.78
CA GLN A 16 -19.44 12.17 40.63
C GLN A 16 -20.15 12.58 39.34
N GLY A 17 -21.48 12.80 39.39
CA GLY A 17 -22.24 13.29 38.24
C GLY A 17 -21.77 14.66 37.75
N SER A 18 -21.50 15.62 38.65
CA SER A 18 -20.99 16.94 38.26
C SER A 18 -19.55 16.90 37.72
N LEU A 19 -18.71 16.01 38.25
CA LEU A 19 -17.34 15.80 37.75
C LEU A 19 -17.34 15.14 36.36
N VAL A 20 -18.22 14.16 36.13
CA VAL A 20 -18.35 13.51 34.82
C VAL A 20 -18.91 14.50 33.78
N LEU A 21 -19.92 15.30 34.13
CA LEU A 21 -20.43 16.37 33.26
C LEU A 21 -19.36 17.43 32.94
N GLY A 22 -18.55 17.82 33.92
CA GLY A 22 -17.43 18.75 33.71
C GLY A 22 -16.33 18.18 32.81
N LEU A 23 -15.97 16.90 32.99
CA LEU A 23 -15.00 16.21 32.14
C LEU A 23 -15.51 16.00 30.72
N VAL A 24 -16.79 15.69 30.55
CA VAL A 24 -17.43 15.57 29.22
C VAL A 24 -17.47 16.94 28.53
N GLY A 25 -17.79 18.01 29.26
CA GLY A 25 -17.76 19.37 28.72
C GLY A 25 -16.35 19.82 28.31
N LEU A 26 -15.34 19.50 29.11
CA LEU A 26 -13.93 19.77 28.78
C LEU A 26 -13.48 18.92 27.58
N ALA A 27 -13.86 17.65 27.52
CA ALA A 27 -13.56 16.79 26.37
C ALA A 27 -14.22 17.30 25.10
N LEU A 28 -15.47 17.79 25.17
CA LEU A 28 -16.16 18.43 24.05
C LEU A 28 -15.47 19.72 23.62
N LEU A 29 -15.02 20.57 24.54
CA LEU A 29 -14.28 21.80 24.23
C LEU A 29 -12.92 21.52 23.60
N VAL A 30 -12.19 20.52 24.12
CA VAL A 30 -10.93 20.09 23.52
C VAL A 30 -11.20 19.54 22.12
N PHE A 31 -12.22 18.70 21.95
CA PHE A 31 -12.56 18.11 20.66
C PHE A 31 -13.01 19.15 19.62
N THR A 32 -13.81 20.16 20.01
CA THR A 32 -14.21 21.25 19.11
C THR A 32 -13.03 22.14 18.73
N SER A 33 -12.09 22.38 19.66
CA SER A 33 -10.87 23.15 19.36
C SER A 33 -9.94 22.42 18.38
N SER A 34 -9.85 21.08 18.43
CA SER A 34 -9.08 20.30 17.45
C SER A 34 -9.70 20.34 16.06
N VAL A 35 -11.03 20.33 15.98
CA VAL A 35 -11.77 20.45 14.70
C VAL A 35 -11.60 21.85 14.11
N ALA A 36 -11.69 22.90 14.94
CA ALA A 36 -11.49 24.29 14.52
C ALA A 36 -10.04 24.60 14.13
N ALA A 37 -9.05 23.90 14.72
CA ALA A 37 -7.63 24.03 14.36
C ALA A 37 -7.30 23.53 12.94
N GLN A 38 -8.25 22.90 12.24
CA GLN A 38 -8.07 22.37 10.90
C GLN A 38 -8.56 23.32 9.78
N GLU A 39 -8.99 24.54 10.11
CA GLU A 39 -9.45 25.57 9.16
C GLU A 39 -8.34 26.56 8.73
N GLY A 40 -7.14 26.07 8.46
CA GLY A 40 -6.16 26.84 7.67
C GLY A 40 -6.49 26.71 6.18
N PRO A 41 -6.37 27.76 5.36
CA PRO A 41 -6.57 27.63 3.91
C PRO A 41 -5.65 26.51 3.40
N PRO A 42 -6.18 25.52 2.69
CA PRO A 42 -5.40 24.40 2.24
C PRO A 42 -4.29 24.88 1.30
N ASP A 43 -3.04 24.84 1.76
CA ASP A 43 -1.84 25.13 0.97
C ASP A 43 -1.55 23.94 0.02
N TYR A 44 -2.55 23.58 -0.80
CA TYR A 44 -2.36 22.67 -1.92
C TYR A 44 -2.17 23.53 -3.15
N ARG A 45 -0.96 23.50 -3.72
CA ARG A 45 -0.62 24.27 -4.91
C ARG A 45 -1.45 23.74 -6.09
N GLN A 46 -2.56 24.42 -6.40
CA GLN A 46 -3.44 24.13 -7.53
C GLN A 46 -2.70 24.44 -8.84
N TYR A 47 -2.03 23.45 -9.41
CA TYR A 47 -1.51 23.56 -10.77
C TYR A 47 -2.64 23.25 -11.76
N PHE A 48 -2.84 24.15 -12.74
CA PHE A 48 -3.81 24.01 -13.83
C PHE A 48 -5.31 23.99 -13.46
N GLY A 49 -5.70 24.49 -12.27
CA GLY A 49 -7.11 24.56 -11.87
C GLY A 49 -7.75 23.19 -11.55
N ALA A 50 -6.95 22.13 -11.49
CA ALA A 50 -7.35 20.82 -10.99
C ALA A 50 -6.91 20.66 -9.54
N ASP A 51 -7.76 20.09 -8.70
CA ASP A 51 -7.41 19.80 -7.31
C ASP A 51 -6.25 18.80 -7.26
N SER A 52 -5.09 19.25 -6.75
CA SER A 52 -3.85 18.46 -6.64
C SER A 52 -4.07 17.14 -5.90
N ARG A 53 -5.02 17.12 -4.95
CA ARG A 53 -5.44 15.93 -4.21
C ARG A 53 -6.19 14.92 -5.09
N LEU A 54 -7.12 15.40 -5.92
CA LEU A 54 -7.90 14.54 -6.81
C LEU A 54 -6.98 13.93 -7.87
N VAL A 55 -6.08 14.72 -8.45
CA VAL A 55 -5.12 14.25 -9.47
C VAL A 55 -4.25 13.13 -8.91
N ILE A 56 -3.64 13.33 -7.74
CA ILE A 56 -2.82 12.29 -7.11
C ILE A 56 -3.68 11.09 -6.74
N TRP A 57 -4.89 11.30 -6.20
CA TRP A 57 -5.78 10.21 -5.81
C TRP A 57 -6.12 9.30 -7.01
N VAL A 58 -6.50 9.87 -8.16
CA VAL A 58 -6.83 9.10 -9.37
C VAL A 58 -5.61 8.32 -9.88
N ILE A 59 -4.44 8.97 -9.96
CA ILE A 59 -3.22 8.33 -10.46
C ILE A 59 -2.74 7.24 -9.50
N ALA A 60 -2.77 7.50 -8.20
CA ALA A 60 -2.41 6.54 -7.16
C ALA A 60 -3.35 5.33 -7.18
N GLN A 61 -4.67 5.55 -7.34
CA GLN A 61 -5.64 4.47 -7.42
C GLN A 61 -5.38 3.57 -8.64
N LEU A 62 -5.12 4.17 -9.81
CA LEU A 62 -4.76 3.42 -11.00
C LEU A 62 -3.48 2.61 -10.78
N HIS A 63 -2.42 3.23 -10.27
CA HIS A 63 -1.17 2.54 -10.00
C HIS A 63 -1.34 1.37 -9.01
N LEU A 64 -2.07 1.58 -7.91
CA LEU A 64 -2.29 0.54 -6.89
C LEU A 64 -3.12 -0.64 -7.39
N LEU A 65 -4.16 -0.39 -8.22
CA LEU A 65 -4.97 -1.47 -8.81
C LEU A 65 -4.12 -2.36 -9.73
N PHE A 66 -3.26 -1.76 -10.55
CA PHE A 66 -2.35 -2.50 -11.40
C PHE A 66 -1.21 -3.17 -10.62
N ALA A 67 -0.68 -2.51 -9.58
CA ALA A 67 0.35 -3.09 -8.71
C ALA A 67 -0.15 -4.34 -7.98
N ALA A 68 -1.37 -4.32 -7.44
CA ALA A 68 -1.97 -5.50 -6.82
C ALA A 68 -2.15 -6.66 -7.82
N PHE A 69 -2.49 -6.35 -9.07
CA PHE A 69 -2.58 -7.35 -10.13
C PHE A 69 -1.22 -7.95 -10.49
N VAL A 70 -0.18 -7.12 -10.61
CA VAL A 70 1.20 -7.57 -10.88
C VAL A 70 1.74 -8.45 -9.75
N LEU A 71 1.36 -8.22 -8.49
CA LEU A 71 1.76 -9.09 -7.38
C LEU A 71 0.94 -10.39 -7.30
N GLY A 72 -0.34 -10.36 -7.70
CA GLY A 72 -1.22 -11.52 -7.61
C GLY A 72 -0.97 -12.59 -8.69
N VAL A 73 -0.72 -12.18 -9.94
CA VAL A 73 -0.53 -13.11 -11.06
C VAL A 73 0.72 -14.01 -10.94
N PRO A 74 1.90 -13.55 -10.46
CA PRO A 74 3.06 -14.41 -10.24
C PRO A 74 2.78 -15.52 -9.21
N ILE A 75 2.08 -15.18 -8.12
CA ILE A 75 1.67 -16.18 -7.12
C ILE A 75 0.75 -17.23 -7.76
N PHE A 76 -0.17 -16.79 -8.62
CA PHE A 76 -1.04 -17.69 -9.37
C PHE A 76 -0.27 -18.56 -10.39
N ALA A 77 0.73 -17.98 -11.07
CA ALA A 77 1.62 -18.70 -11.98
C ALA A 77 2.40 -19.81 -11.25
N LEU A 78 2.94 -19.51 -10.06
CA LEU A 78 3.61 -20.50 -9.21
C LEU A 78 2.67 -21.65 -8.80
N ILE A 79 1.43 -21.34 -8.39
CA ILE A 79 0.45 -22.35 -7.99
C ILE A 79 0.09 -23.25 -9.18
N THR A 80 -0.16 -22.65 -10.36
CA THR A 80 -0.52 -23.41 -11.57
C THR A 80 0.64 -24.27 -12.08
N GLU A 81 1.88 -23.80 -11.96
CA GLU A 81 3.07 -24.60 -12.28
C GLU A 81 3.26 -25.77 -11.30
N TYR A 82 3.05 -25.54 -10.00
CA TYR A 82 3.09 -26.62 -9.00
C TYR A 82 2.04 -27.70 -9.26
N ILE A 83 0.83 -27.30 -9.66
CA ILE A 83 -0.24 -28.21 -10.06
C ILE A 83 0.12 -28.93 -11.38
N GLY A 84 0.67 -28.22 -12.36
CA GLY A 84 1.13 -28.79 -13.63
C GLY A 84 2.24 -29.82 -13.46
N TYR A 85 3.15 -29.61 -12.50
CA TYR A 85 4.15 -30.60 -12.11
C TYR A 85 3.52 -31.88 -11.54
N ARG A 86 2.50 -31.75 -10.70
CA ARG A 86 1.83 -32.88 -10.04
C ARG A 86 0.89 -33.64 -10.98
N SER A 87 0.15 -32.95 -11.84
CA SER A 87 -0.82 -33.56 -12.77
C SER A 87 -0.20 -34.02 -14.11
N ARG A 88 1.01 -33.57 -14.48
CA ARG A 88 1.65 -33.86 -15.79
C ARG A 88 0.80 -33.55 -17.02
N GLU A 89 -0.21 -32.69 -16.89
CA GLU A 89 -1.11 -32.30 -17.98
C GLU A 89 -0.62 -31.03 -18.68
N ALA A 90 -0.40 -31.11 -20.00
CA ALA A 90 0.09 -30.00 -20.83
C ALA A 90 -0.85 -28.78 -20.90
N ARG A 91 -2.11 -28.92 -20.44
CA ARG A 91 -3.10 -27.84 -20.42
C ARG A 91 -2.75 -26.77 -19.38
N TYR A 92 -2.24 -27.16 -18.22
CA TYR A 92 -1.84 -26.22 -17.16
C TYR A 92 -0.57 -25.46 -17.52
N ASP A 93 0.35 -26.09 -18.26
CA ASP A 93 1.54 -25.42 -18.79
C ASP A 93 1.14 -24.32 -19.80
N LYS A 94 0.22 -24.59 -20.74
CA LYS A 94 -0.26 -23.53 -21.67
C LYS A 94 -0.90 -22.36 -20.94
N LEU A 95 -1.69 -22.65 -19.90
CA LEU A 95 -2.37 -21.64 -19.12
C LEU A 95 -1.37 -20.72 -18.38
N ALA A 96 -0.33 -21.29 -17.77
CA ALA A 96 0.73 -20.51 -17.12
C ALA A 96 1.50 -19.62 -18.12
N HIS A 97 1.74 -20.12 -19.34
CA HIS A 97 2.40 -19.32 -20.39
C HIS A 97 1.58 -18.09 -20.81
N ASP A 98 0.27 -18.24 -20.97
CA ASP A 98 -0.61 -17.12 -21.35
C ASP A 98 -0.75 -16.10 -20.21
N PHE A 99 -0.82 -16.55 -18.95
CA PHE A 99 -0.79 -15.64 -17.80
C PHE A 99 0.51 -14.84 -17.71
N THR A 100 1.65 -15.43 -18.08
CA THR A 100 2.93 -14.73 -18.04
C THR A 100 3.03 -13.65 -19.11
N LYS A 101 2.39 -13.83 -20.28
CA LYS A 101 2.26 -12.76 -21.29
C LYS A 101 1.40 -11.60 -20.79
N LEU A 102 0.29 -11.91 -20.12
CA LEU A 102 -0.56 -10.88 -19.51
C LEU A 102 0.19 -10.11 -18.41
N LEU A 103 1.02 -10.81 -17.64
CA LEU A 103 1.86 -10.23 -16.59
C LEU A 103 2.93 -9.29 -17.14
N ALA A 104 3.56 -9.62 -18.27
CA ALA A 104 4.53 -8.73 -18.91
C ALA A 104 3.87 -7.41 -19.38
N ALA A 105 2.66 -7.49 -19.94
CA ALA A 105 1.92 -6.31 -20.37
C ALA A 105 1.46 -5.45 -19.18
N SER A 106 0.99 -6.07 -18.09
CA SER A 106 0.56 -5.35 -16.89
C SER A 106 1.73 -4.73 -16.12
N LEU A 107 2.89 -5.39 -16.05
CA LEU A 107 4.11 -4.85 -15.43
C LEU A 107 4.55 -3.55 -16.12
N SER A 108 4.58 -3.54 -17.46
CA SER A 108 4.91 -2.34 -18.24
C SER A 108 3.93 -1.19 -17.98
N THR A 109 2.63 -1.50 -17.94
CA THR A 109 1.57 -0.52 -17.67
C THR A 109 1.69 0.05 -16.24
N THR A 110 2.00 -0.81 -15.26
CA THR A 110 2.21 -0.42 -13.86
C THR A 110 3.43 0.49 -13.71
N ALA A 111 4.52 0.20 -14.42
CA ALA A 111 5.72 1.03 -14.43
C ALA A 111 5.45 2.41 -15.03
N ALA A 112 4.68 2.48 -16.12
CA ALA A 112 4.26 3.75 -16.71
C ALA A 112 3.43 4.60 -15.74
N PHE A 113 2.42 4.00 -15.07
CA PHE A 113 1.62 4.71 -14.07
C PHE A 113 2.40 5.05 -12.79
N GLY A 114 3.34 4.21 -12.38
CA GLY A 114 4.22 4.48 -11.23
C GLY A 114 5.17 5.64 -11.49
N GLY A 115 5.76 5.69 -12.68
CA GLY A 115 6.55 6.84 -13.13
C GLY A 115 5.71 8.11 -13.18
N LEU A 116 4.49 8.04 -13.77
CA LEU A 116 3.56 9.16 -13.78
C LEU A 116 3.20 9.64 -12.36
N LEU A 117 2.98 8.71 -11.42
CA LEU A 117 2.71 9.03 -10.02
C LEU A 117 3.89 9.74 -9.38
N ALA A 118 5.12 9.23 -9.56
CA ALA A 118 6.33 9.82 -9.03
C ALA A 118 6.55 11.24 -9.57
N PHE A 119 6.47 11.44 -10.89
CA PHE A 119 6.57 12.77 -11.50
C PHE A 119 5.49 13.72 -10.98
N SER A 120 4.25 13.23 -10.83
CA SER A 120 3.15 14.03 -10.29
C SER A 120 3.41 14.45 -8.84
N LEU A 121 3.96 13.56 -8.01
CA LEU A 121 4.34 13.86 -6.62
C LEU A 121 5.48 14.88 -6.55
N PHE A 122 6.52 14.74 -7.36
CA PHE A 122 7.62 15.72 -7.43
C PHE A 122 7.14 17.10 -7.88
N ALA A 123 6.21 17.17 -8.84
CA ALA A 123 5.68 18.44 -9.34
C ALA A 123 4.69 19.12 -8.37
N LEU A 124 3.76 18.36 -7.79
CA LEU A 124 2.70 18.92 -6.93
C LEU A 124 3.15 19.12 -5.47
N TYR A 125 4.07 18.29 -4.96
CA TYR A 125 4.48 18.28 -3.54
C TYR A 125 6.02 18.26 -3.35
N PRO A 126 6.74 19.29 -3.82
CA PRO A 126 8.21 19.33 -3.75
C PRO A 126 8.76 19.36 -2.32
N THR A 127 8.13 20.10 -1.40
CA THR A 127 8.56 20.19 0.01
C THR A 127 8.43 18.85 0.74
N PHE A 128 7.37 18.10 0.45
CA PHE A 128 7.17 16.76 1.00
C PHE A 128 8.20 15.78 0.44
N MET A 129 8.45 15.82 -0.87
CA MET A 129 9.43 14.95 -1.52
C MET A 129 10.86 15.23 -1.07
N SER A 130 11.24 16.48 -0.79
CA SER A 130 12.59 16.78 -0.28
C SER A 130 12.79 16.20 1.12
N HIS A 131 11.81 16.36 2.02
CA HIS A 131 11.88 15.76 3.36
C HIS A 131 11.88 14.23 3.33
N MET A 132 11.05 13.60 2.50
CA MET A 132 11.08 12.14 2.36
C MET A 132 12.40 11.65 1.78
N SER A 133 12.98 12.36 0.81
CA SER A 133 14.26 11.98 0.19
C SER A 133 15.41 12.01 1.19
N ASP A 134 15.52 13.05 2.01
CA ASP A 134 16.57 13.17 3.04
C ASP A 134 16.58 12.00 4.03
N VAL A 135 15.40 11.53 4.44
CA VAL A 135 15.28 10.45 5.43
C VAL A 135 15.38 9.06 4.81
N PHE A 136 14.79 8.86 3.62
CA PHE A 136 14.62 7.52 3.03
C PHE A 136 15.54 7.22 1.85
N THR A 137 16.59 8.02 1.62
CA THR A 137 17.58 7.78 0.54
C THR A 137 18.03 6.32 0.42
N PRO A 138 18.50 5.62 1.50
CA PRO A 138 18.94 4.22 1.36
C PRO A 138 17.79 3.27 1.02
N THR A 139 16.58 3.53 1.54
CA THR A 139 15.40 2.72 1.26
C THR A 139 14.94 2.87 -0.19
N TYR A 140 15.02 4.06 -0.77
CA TYR A 140 14.68 4.28 -2.18
C TYR A 140 15.59 3.51 -3.14
N ALA A 141 16.89 3.46 -2.85
CA ALA A 141 17.83 2.67 -3.63
C ALA A 141 17.52 1.16 -3.55
N LEU A 142 17.24 0.65 -2.34
CA LEU A 142 16.84 -0.74 -2.15
C LEU A 142 15.51 -1.06 -2.88
N TYR A 143 14.54 -0.16 -2.82
CA TYR A 143 13.25 -0.33 -3.49
C TYR A 143 13.41 -0.40 -5.01
N GLY A 144 14.25 0.48 -5.58
CA GLY A 144 14.60 0.42 -7.00
C GLY A 144 15.30 -0.89 -7.37
N ALA A 145 16.26 -1.34 -6.56
CA ALA A 145 16.96 -2.61 -6.79
C ALA A 145 16.02 -3.82 -6.75
N LEU A 146 15.10 -3.88 -5.77
CA LEU A 146 14.08 -4.93 -5.67
C LEU A 146 13.13 -4.93 -6.87
N PHE A 147 12.69 -3.75 -7.31
CA PHE A 147 11.83 -3.63 -8.50
C PHE A 147 12.52 -4.13 -9.77
N PHE A 148 13.81 -3.79 -9.97
CA PHE A 148 14.59 -4.33 -11.09
C PHE A 148 14.85 -5.83 -10.95
N ALA A 149 15.11 -6.32 -9.74
CA ALA A 149 15.28 -7.75 -9.49
C ALA A 149 13.99 -8.51 -9.82
N GLU A 150 12.83 -8.01 -9.40
CA GLU A 150 11.52 -8.59 -9.74
C GLU A 150 11.28 -8.60 -11.26
N ALA A 151 11.51 -7.47 -11.94
CA ALA A 151 11.37 -7.40 -13.39
C ALA A 151 12.33 -8.34 -14.12
N PHE A 152 13.56 -8.50 -13.60
CA PHE A 152 14.55 -9.42 -14.14
C PHE A 152 14.14 -10.88 -13.94
N THR A 153 13.71 -11.26 -12.73
CA THR A 153 13.21 -12.61 -12.43
C THR A 153 12.01 -12.95 -13.30
N MET A 154 11.08 -12.01 -13.49
CA MET A 154 9.93 -12.17 -14.38
C MET A 154 10.34 -12.41 -15.85
N TYR A 155 11.25 -11.58 -16.36
CA TYR A 155 11.74 -11.69 -17.73
C TYR A 155 12.54 -12.98 -17.93
N PHE A 156 13.33 -13.37 -16.94
CA PHE A 156 14.05 -14.63 -16.91
C PHE A 156 13.06 -15.81 -16.91
N TYR A 157 11.98 -15.78 -16.13
CA TYR A 157 10.93 -16.80 -16.10
C TYR A 157 10.25 -16.97 -17.48
N LEU A 158 9.93 -15.87 -18.17
CA LEU A 158 9.42 -15.89 -19.56
C LEU A 158 10.38 -16.59 -20.53
N TYR A 159 11.68 -16.27 -20.44
CA TYR A 159 12.68 -16.81 -21.36
C TYR A 159 13.07 -18.25 -21.03
N SER A 160 13.04 -18.62 -19.75
CA SER A 160 13.37 -19.97 -19.27
C SER A 160 12.32 -21.02 -19.70
N TRP A 161 11.13 -20.58 -20.09
CA TRP A 161 10.01 -21.43 -20.55
C TRP A 161 10.40 -22.44 -21.64
N ASN A 162 11.15 -22.02 -22.66
CA ASN A 162 11.52 -22.89 -23.79
C ASN A 162 12.80 -23.71 -23.56
N ARG A 163 13.60 -23.40 -22.53
CA ARG A 163 14.88 -24.08 -22.26
C ARG A 163 14.83 -25.10 -21.12
N LEU A 164 13.79 -25.07 -20.28
CA LEU A 164 13.68 -25.93 -19.09
C LEU A 164 12.55 -26.97 -19.16
N GLN A 165 11.97 -27.24 -20.33
CA GLN A 165 11.12 -28.42 -20.53
C GLN A 165 11.96 -29.70 -20.39
N GLY A 166 12.02 -30.26 -19.18
CA GLY A 166 12.75 -31.49 -18.87
C GLY A 166 13.28 -31.56 -17.43
N ALA A 167 14.47 -32.17 -17.26
CA ALA A 167 15.04 -32.62 -15.99
C ALA A 167 15.39 -31.54 -14.94
N ARG A 168 15.15 -30.25 -15.23
CA ARG A 168 15.47 -29.11 -14.33
C ARG A 168 14.24 -28.30 -13.92
N LYS A 169 13.04 -28.89 -13.92
CA LYS A 169 11.78 -28.29 -13.41
C LYS A 169 11.89 -27.67 -12.01
N LYS A 170 12.80 -28.14 -11.15
CA LYS A 170 13.08 -27.54 -9.82
C LYS A 170 13.71 -26.15 -9.87
N TRP A 171 14.48 -25.84 -10.92
CA TRP A 171 15.11 -24.52 -11.10
C TRP A 171 14.14 -23.50 -11.73
N HIS A 172 13.06 -23.96 -12.36
CA HIS A 172 11.97 -23.12 -12.87
C HIS A 172 11.09 -22.62 -11.71
N LEU A 173 10.74 -23.54 -10.78
CA LEU A 173 10.06 -23.22 -9.52
C LEU A 173 10.84 -22.24 -8.62
N LEU A 174 12.18 -22.29 -8.65
CA LEU A 174 13.04 -21.34 -7.93
C LEU A 174 13.19 -19.99 -8.64
N ALA A 175 13.08 -19.98 -9.98
CA ALA A 175 13.12 -18.75 -10.77
C ALA A 175 11.79 -17.98 -10.76
N GLY A 176 10.71 -18.59 -10.24
CA GLY A 176 9.47 -17.89 -9.95
C GLY A 176 9.39 -17.30 -8.53
N LEU A 177 10.40 -17.54 -7.67
CA LEU A 177 10.52 -16.95 -6.32
C LEU A 177 11.25 -15.60 -6.36
#